data_AF-A0A0R1S4H9-F1
#
_entry.id   AF-A0A0R1S4H9-F1
#
_cell.length_a   1.000
_cell.length_b   1.000
_cell.length_c   1.000
_cell.angle_alpha   90.00
_cell.angle_beta   90.00
_cell.angle_gamma   90.00
#
_symmetry.space_group_name_H-M   'P 1'
#
loop_
_entity.id
_entity.type
_entity.pdbx_description
1 polymer ?
#
loop_
_entity_poly.entity_id
_entity_poly.type
_entity_poly.pdbx_seq_one_letter_code
_entity_poly.pdbx_strand_id
1 'polypeptide(L)'
;MQVAAKRAQIHDYILSLPKGYETEISENGDVFSTGQKQLISIARTLLTNPDFLILDEATSNVDTVTEEKIQVAMDEVIKNRTSFVIVHRLKTIINVDKIVVLKDGKVLEEGNHKELLKQKFFYYKLYTD
;
A
#
# COMPACT_ATOMS: atom_id res chain seq x y z
N MET A 1 -10.19 3.72 17.16
CA MET A 1 -10.79 3.72 15.81
C MET A 1 -10.49 4.99 15.02
N GLN A 2 -10.97 6.17 15.44
CA GLN A 2 -10.82 7.41 14.64
C GLN A 2 -9.38 7.83 14.35
N VAL A 3 -8.45 7.64 15.31
CA VAL A 3 -7.02 7.95 15.10
C VAL A 3 -6.43 7.14 13.95
N ALA A 4 -6.76 5.86 13.86
CA ALA A 4 -6.29 4.99 12.77
C ALA A 4 -6.91 5.40 11.43
N ALA A 5 -8.20 5.75 11.41
CA ALA A 5 -8.85 6.25 10.20
C ALA A 5 -8.28 7.60 9.72
N LYS A 6 -7.83 8.48 10.64
CA LYS A 6 -7.14 9.73 10.30
C LYS A 6 -5.77 9.45 9.68
N ARG A 7 -4.98 8.59 10.33
CA ARG A 7 -3.66 8.16 9.81
C ARG A 7 -3.78 7.49 8.44
N ALA A 8 -4.84 6.70 8.25
CA ALA A 8 -5.16 6.06 6.98
C ALA A 8 -5.91 6.96 5.98
N GLN A 9 -5.95 8.28 6.16
CA GLN A 9 -6.50 9.23 5.17
C GLN A 9 -7.97 9.01 4.74
N ILE A 10 -8.78 8.30 5.56
CA ILE A 10 -10.18 7.97 5.25
C ILE A 10 -11.19 8.62 6.23
N HIS A 11 -10.71 9.22 7.31
CA HIS A 11 -11.56 9.82 8.35
C HIS A 11 -12.57 10.83 7.81
N ASP A 12 -12.12 11.77 6.97
CA ASP A 12 -12.98 12.84 6.45
C ASP A 12 -14.05 12.28 5.52
N TYR A 13 -13.72 11.23 4.74
CA TYR A 13 -14.70 10.54 3.92
C TYR A 13 -15.76 9.86 4.79
N ILE A 14 -15.35 9.14 5.84
CA ILE A 14 -16.29 8.49 6.76
C ILE A 14 -17.22 9.53 7.38
N LEU A 15 -16.71 10.69 7.80
CA LEU A 15 -17.54 11.77 8.36
C LEU A 15 -18.46 12.43 7.33
N SER A 16 -18.15 12.35 6.04
CA SER A 16 -19.03 12.86 4.97
C SER A 16 -20.26 11.98 4.73
N LEU A 17 -20.25 10.73 5.23
CA LEU A 17 -21.38 9.82 5.11
C LEU A 17 -22.54 10.26 6.03
N PRO A 18 -23.81 10.00 5.68
CA PRO A 18 -24.98 10.46 6.43
C PRO A 18 -25.00 10.06 7.91
N LYS A 19 -24.42 8.90 8.26
CA LYS A 19 -24.33 8.39 9.64
C LYS A 19 -22.89 8.35 10.14
N GLY A 20 -21.93 8.96 9.45
CA GLY A 20 -20.53 8.94 9.85
C GLY A 20 -19.99 7.51 9.98
N TYR A 21 -19.36 7.23 11.13
CA TYR A 21 -18.87 5.89 11.49
C TYR A 21 -19.98 4.86 11.75
N GLU A 22 -21.23 5.30 11.95
CA GLU A 22 -22.40 4.42 12.12
C GLU A 22 -23.09 4.11 10.78
N THR A 23 -22.47 4.49 9.66
CA THR A 23 -22.99 4.15 8.33
C THR A 23 -22.94 2.64 8.12
N GLU A 24 -24.11 2.04 7.92
CA GLU A 24 -24.25 0.63 7.60
C GLU A 24 -23.76 0.36 6.18
N ILE A 25 -22.95 -0.70 6.04
CA ILE A 25 -22.42 -1.16 4.77
C ILE A 25 -23.25 -2.35 4.33
N SER A 26 -23.84 -2.29 3.14
CA SER A 26 -24.57 -3.41 2.52
C SER A 26 -23.73 -4.03 1.41
N GLU A 27 -23.90 -5.33 1.15
CA GLU A 27 -23.15 -6.04 0.10
C GLU A 27 -23.47 -5.55 -1.32
N ASN A 28 -24.62 -4.90 -1.52
CA ASN A 28 -25.14 -4.52 -2.84
C ASN A 28 -24.95 -3.03 -3.20
N GLY A 29 -24.36 -2.22 -2.31
CA GLY A 29 -24.10 -0.80 -2.55
C GLY A 29 -22.63 -0.48 -2.33
N ASP A 30 -21.95 -0.01 -3.38
CA ASP A 30 -20.56 0.47 -3.26
C ASP A 30 -20.52 1.81 -2.53
N VAL A 31 -20.67 1.77 -1.20
CA VAL A 31 -20.45 2.91 -0.30
C VAL A 31 -18.99 3.37 -0.34
N PHE A 32 -18.07 2.49 -0.74
CA PHE A 32 -16.65 2.79 -0.83
C PHE A 32 -16.10 2.36 -2.18
N SER A 33 -15.29 3.23 -2.80
CA SER A 33 -14.48 2.85 -3.96
C SER A 33 -13.42 1.80 -3.57
N THR A 34 -12.82 1.13 -4.54
CA THR A 34 -11.74 0.16 -4.30
C THR A 34 -10.58 0.79 -3.50
N GLY A 35 -10.17 2.02 -3.84
CA GLY A 35 -9.12 2.71 -3.11
C GLY A 35 -9.53 3.07 -1.67
N GLN A 36 -10.79 3.44 -1.44
CA GLN A 36 -11.30 3.67 -0.09
C GLN A 36 -11.38 2.39 0.74
N LYS A 37 -11.75 1.25 0.13
CA LYS A 37 -11.69 -0.08 0.76
C LYS A 37 -10.26 -0.44 1.18
N GLN A 38 -9.26 -0.07 0.37
CA GLN A 38 -7.84 -0.21 0.75
C GLN A 38 -7.48 0.66 1.96
N LEU A 39 -7.86 1.95 1.96
CA LEU A 39 -7.61 2.83 3.11
C LEU A 39 -8.27 2.30 4.41
N ILE A 40 -9.46 1.69 4.31
CA ILE A 40 -10.09 1.01 5.45
C ILE A 40 -9.25 -0.19 5.91
N SER A 41 -8.73 -0.99 4.99
CA SER A 41 -7.82 -2.11 5.32
C SER A 41 -6.58 -1.61 6.06
N ILE A 42 -5.96 -0.53 5.57
CA ILE A 42 -4.81 0.12 6.21
C ILE A 42 -5.18 0.62 7.62
N ALA A 43 -6.35 1.24 7.79
CA ALA A 43 -6.84 1.66 9.10
C ALA A 43 -6.99 0.47 10.07
N ARG A 44 -7.47 -0.69 9.60
CA ARG A 44 -7.56 -1.92 10.41
C ARG A 44 -6.18 -2.43 10.83
N THR A 45 -5.22 -2.39 9.92
CA THR A 45 -3.83 -2.77 10.19
C THR A 45 -3.17 -1.82 11.22
N LEU A 46 -3.47 -0.52 11.17
CA LEU A 46 -3.02 0.42 12.20
C LEU A 46 -3.64 0.14 13.57
N LEU A 47 -4.90 -0.29 13.63
CA LEU A 47 -5.58 -0.62 14.88
C LEU A 47 -5.05 -1.90 15.53
N THR A 48 -4.76 -2.91 14.72
CA THR A 48 -4.26 -4.21 15.20
C THR A 48 -2.77 -4.19 15.51
N ASN A 49 -2.02 -3.25 14.91
CA ASN A 49 -0.59 -3.05 15.14
C ASN A 49 0.24 -4.34 15.12
N PRO A 50 0.20 -5.13 14.02
CA PRO A 50 0.96 -6.37 13.94
C PRO A 50 2.47 -6.10 13.81
N ASP A 51 3.29 -7.02 14.32
CA ASP A 51 4.77 -6.94 14.19
C ASP A 51 5.26 -7.26 12.77
N PHE A 52 4.50 -8.10 12.06
CA PHE A 52 4.79 -8.55 10.69
C PHE A 52 3.67 -8.17 9.74
N LEU A 53 4.04 -7.63 8.58
CA LEU A 53 3.13 -7.21 7.53
C LEU A 53 3.46 -7.90 6.21
N ILE A 54 2.41 -8.38 5.53
CA ILE A 54 2.48 -8.78 4.13
C ILE A 54 1.47 -7.91 3.40
N LEU A 55 1.94 -7.15 2.43
CA LEU A 55 1.17 -6.18 1.67
C LEU A 55 1.20 -6.60 0.21
N ASP A 56 0.02 -6.90 -0.33
CA ASP A 56 -0.14 -7.29 -1.73
C ASP A 56 -0.75 -6.12 -2.51
N GLU A 57 0.04 -5.52 -3.39
CA GLU A 57 -0.37 -4.37 -4.20
C GLU A 57 -0.98 -4.84 -5.53
N ALA A 58 -2.23 -5.32 -5.49
CA ALA A 58 -3.03 -5.47 -6.70
C ALA A 58 -3.77 -4.15 -6.98
N THR A 59 -3.15 -3.19 -7.67
CA THR A 59 -3.81 -1.91 -8.04
C THR A 59 -3.96 -1.74 -9.54
N SER A 60 -5.16 -2.05 -10.04
CA SER A 60 -5.72 -1.46 -11.26
C SER A 60 -7.01 -0.71 -10.87
N ASN A 61 -7.21 0.49 -11.46
CA ASN A 61 -8.41 1.33 -11.32
C ASN A 61 -8.59 2.14 -10.02
N VAL A 62 -7.58 2.93 -9.61
CA VAL A 62 -7.72 3.96 -8.56
C VAL A 62 -7.36 5.33 -9.16
N ASP A 63 -8.09 6.38 -8.79
CA ASP A 63 -7.79 7.75 -9.22
C ASP A 63 -6.52 8.29 -8.53
N THR A 64 -5.86 9.27 -9.14
CA THR A 64 -4.57 9.82 -8.67
C THR A 64 -4.62 10.36 -7.23
N VAL A 65 -5.73 10.99 -6.83
CA VAL A 65 -5.85 11.59 -5.49
C VAL A 65 -5.97 10.51 -4.43
N THR A 66 -6.78 9.49 -4.70
CA THR A 66 -6.90 8.34 -3.79
C THR A 66 -5.59 7.55 -3.71
N GLU A 67 -4.86 7.43 -4.82
CA GLU A 67 -3.53 6.80 -4.87
C GLU A 67 -2.50 7.50 -3.97
N GLU A 68 -2.43 8.83 -4.00
CA GLU A 68 -1.56 9.58 -3.09
C GLU A 68 -1.90 9.34 -1.62
N LYS A 69 -3.20 9.32 -1.28
CA LYS A 69 -3.67 9.01 0.07
C LYS A 69 -3.26 7.60 0.52
N ILE A 70 -3.38 6.62 -0.39
CA ILE A 70 -2.96 5.23 -0.12
C ILE A 70 -1.45 5.19 0.14
N GLN A 71 -0.64 5.86 -0.67
CA GLN A 71 0.82 5.88 -0.48
C GLN A 71 1.20 6.43 0.90
N VAL A 72 0.64 7.58 1.30
CA VAL A 72 0.88 8.17 2.63
C VAL A 72 0.46 7.22 3.75
N ALA A 73 -0.69 6.58 3.61
CA ALA A 73 -1.22 5.65 4.60
C ALA A 73 -0.38 4.36 4.69
N MET A 74 0.17 3.89 3.57
CA MET A 74 1.06 2.73 3.50
C MET A 74 2.41 3.02 4.15
N ASP A 75 3.02 4.17 3.87
CA ASP A 75 4.28 4.60 4.48
C ASP A 75 4.19 4.63 6.02
N GLU A 76 3.05 5.11 6.55
CA GLU A 76 2.78 5.11 7.99
C GLU A 76 2.62 3.69 8.57
N VAL A 77 1.98 2.78 7.82
CA VAL A 77 1.79 1.38 8.24
C VAL A 77 3.08 0.59 8.25
N ILE A 78 3.97 0.81 7.29
CA ILE A 78 5.24 0.07 7.15
C ILE A 78 6.25 0.50 8.21
N LYS A 79 6.18 1.76 8.67
CA LYS A 79 7.13 2.34 9.61
C LYS A 79 7.27 1.51 10.88
N ASN A 80 8.52 1.21 11.26
CA ASN A 80 8.88 0.43 12.45
C ASN A 80 8.30 -0.99 12.48
N ARG A 81 8.03 -1.61 11.32
CA ARG A 81 7.52 -2.99 11.23
C ARG A 81 8.27 -3.78 10.19
N THR A 82 8.40 -5.09 10.43
CA THR A 82 8.90 -5.99 9.40
C THR A 82 7.81 -6.17 8.34
N SER A 83 8.09 -5.68 7.13
CA SER A 83 7.09 -5.61 6.06
C SER A 83 7.60 -6.28 4.79
N PHE A 84 6.83 -7.22 4.26
CA PHE A 84 6.97 -7.76 2.92
C PHE A 84 5.96 -7.07 2.02
N VAL A 85 6.44 -6.36 1.00
CA VAL A 85 5.58 -5.62 0.08
C VAL A 85 5.75 -6.20 -1.31
N ILE A 86 4.67 -6.73 -1.86
CA ILE A 86 4.55 -7.17 -3.25
C ILE A 86 4.03 -5.96 -4.01
N VAL A 87 4.85 -5.38 -4.88
CA VAL A 87 4.52 -4.12 -5.55
C VAL A 87 4.59 -4.24 -7.06
N HIS A 88 3.63 -3.61 -7.71
CA HIS A 88 3.65 -3.35 -9.15
C HIS A 88 4.04 -1.89 -9.45
N ARG A 89 4.04 -1.01 -8.43
CA ARG A 89 4.43 0.39 -8.57
C ARG A 89 5.84 0.65 -8.07
N LEU A 90 6.68 1.16 -8.96
CA LEU A 90 8.13 1.32 -8.72
C LEU A 90 8.47 2.42 -7.70
N LYS A 91 7.60 3.42 -7.48
CA LYS A 91 7.87 4.55 -6.56
C LYS A 91 8.02 4.09 -5.10
N THR A 92 7.27 3.07 -4.69
CA THR A 92 7.32 2.50 -3.33
C THR A 92 8.61 1.70 -3.09
N ILE A 93 9.30 1.27 -4.16
CA ILE A 93 10.49 0.41 -4.11
C ILE A 93 11.77 1.21 -3.76
N ILE A 94 11.79 2.52 -3.94
CA ILE A 94 13.03 3.30 -3.83
C ILE A 94 13.57 3.33 -2.39
N ASN A 95 12.68 3.29 -1.40
CA ASN A 95 13.00 3.48 0.01
C ASN A 95 13.02 2.18 0.84
N VAL A 96 12.97 1.00 0.20
CA VAL A 96 13.02 -0.27 0.94
C VAL A 96 14.45 -0.71 1.23
N ASP A 97 14.61 -1.46 2.33
CA ASP A 97 15.92 -1.97 2.77
C ASP A 97 16.49 -3.02 1.80
N LYS A 98 15.62 -3.90 1.28
CA LYS A 98 15.98 -4.98 0.35
C LYS A 98 14.87 -5.22 -0.66
N ILE A 99 15.26 -5.36 -1.92
CA ILE A 99 14.40 -5.71 -3.05
C ILE A 99 14.77 -7.14 -3.46
N VAL A 100 13.74 -7.95 -3.73
CA VAL A 100 13.90 -9.31 -4.28
C VAL A 100 13.14 -9.36 -5.60
N VAL A 101 13.87 -9.56 -6.68
CA VAL A 101 13.31 -9.69 -8.03
C VAL A 101 13.01 -11.15 -8.30
N LEU A 102 11.73 -11.46 -8.51
CA LEU A 102 11.26 -12.80 -8.83
C LEU A 102 10.99 -12.93 -10.34
N LYS A 103 11.50 -14.00 -10.94
CA LYS A 103 11.21 -14.37 -12.33
C LYS A 103 11.11 -15.90 -12.47
N ASP A 104 10.05 -16.37 -13.11
CA ASP A 104 9.80 -17.81 -13.36
C ASP A 104 9.91 -18.66 -12.08
N GLY A 105 9.40 -18.14 -10.96
CA GLY A 105 9.42 -18.80 -9.65
C GLY A 105 10.80 -18.83 -8.96
N LYS A 106 11.79 -18.08 -9.46
CA LYS A 106 13.15 -18.03 -8.90
C LYS A 106 13.54 -16.59 -8.55
N VAL A 107 14.38 -16.46 -7.52
CA VAL A 107 15.05 -15.18 -7.22
C VAL A 107 16.10 -14.92 -8.29
N LEU A 108 15.92 -13.85 -9.04
CA LEU A 108 16.81 -13.45 -10.14
C LEU A 108 17.87 -12.46 -9.66
N GLU A 109 17.46 -11.48 -8.86
CA GLU A 109 18.33 -10.46 -8.27
C GLU A 109 17.85 -10.12 -6.86
N GLU A 110 18.78 -9.74 -5.98
CA GLU A 110 18.47 -9.16 -4.68
C GLU A 110 19.48 -8.08 -4.28
N GLY A 111 19.01 -7.06 -3.56
CA GLY A 111 19.84 -5.93 -3.13
C GLY A 111 18.99 -4.70 -2.83
N ASN A 112 19.60 -3.60 -2.44
CA ASN A 112 18.89 -2.32 -2.36
C ASN A 112 18.76 -1.65 -3.74
N HIS A 113 17.92 -0.62 -3.83
CA HIS A 113 17.65 0.10 -5.08
C HIS A 113 18.93 0.56 -5.81
N LYS A 114 19.90 1.12 -5.07
CA LYS A 114 21.15 1.64 -5.64
C LYS A 114 22.05 0.53 -6.17
N GLU A 115 22.13 -0.59 -5.47
CA GLU A 115 22.90 -1.77 -5.88
C GLU A 115 22.33 -2.36 -7.16
N LEU A 116 21.01 -2.58 -7.21
CA LEU A 116 20.35 -3.17 -8.36
C LEU A 116 20.41 -2.27 -9.61
N LEU A 117 20.29 -0.94 -9.45
CA LEU A 117 20.48 -0.02 -10.58
C LEU A 117 21.90 -0.06 -11.16
N LYS A 118 22.93 -0.23 -10.33
CA LYS A 118 24.32 -0.31 -10.80
C LYS A 118 24.58 -1.58 -11.62
N GLN A 119 23.87 -2.67 -11.34
CA GLN A 119 24.03 -3.94 -12.06
C GLN A 119 23.54 -3.85 -13.51
N LYS A 120 22.69 -2.87 -13.84
CA LYS A 120 22.12 -2.69 -15.19
C LYS A 120 21.48 -3.97 -15.77
N PHE A 121 20.93 -4.80 -14.89
CA PHE A 121 20.32 -6.09 -15.24
C PHE A 121 18.79 -5.97 -15.35
N PHE A 122 18.01 -6.95 -14.84
CA PHE A 122 16.56 -7.00 -15.05
C PHE A 122 15.83 -5.92 -14.25
N TYR A 123 16.21 -5.70 -12.99
CA TYR A 123 15.64 -4.60 -12.18
C TYR A 123 15.84 -3.24 -12.83
N TYR A 124 17.04 -2.97 -13.35
CA TYR A 124 17.36 -1.72 -14.02
C TYR A 124 16.44 -1.47 -15.22
N LYS A 125 16.25 -2.48 -16.09
CA LYS A 125 15.36 -2.37 -17.25
C LYS A 125 13.93 -2.05 -16.81
N LEU A 126 13.40 -2.82 -15.85
CA LEU A 126 12.08 -2.57 -15.28
C LEU A 126 11.90 -1.15 -14.72
N TYR A 127 12.96 -0.55 -14.18
CA TYR A 127 12.89 0.78 -13.59
C TYR A 127 13.05 1.92 -14.62
N THR A 128 13.79 1.69 -15.70
CA THR A 128 14.09 2.71 -16.72
C THR A 128 13.15 2.69 -17.92
N ASP A 129 12.46 1.57 -18.14
CA ASP A 129 11.42 1.42 -19.18
C ASP A 129 10.10 2.08 -18.74
#